data_AF-A0A7V5FQD6-F1
#
_entry.id   AF-A0A7V5FQD6-F1
#
_cell.length_a   1.000
_cell.length_b   1.000
_cell.length_c   1.000
_cell.angle_alpha   90.00
_cell.angle_beta   90.00
_cell.angle_gamma   90.00
#
_symmetry.space_group_name_H-M   'P 1'
#
loop_
_entity.id
_entity.type
_entity.pdbx_description
1 polymer ?
#
loop_
_entity_poly.entity_id
_entity_poly.type
_entity_poly.pdbx_seq_one_letter_code
_entity_poly.pdbx_strand_id
1 'polypeptide(L)'
;MLNEVRKQALIRSSDVTLVHVIEEESNSHVRRYGMTVEGEQLMGGLEQSVQNLRRFSIDPCIRLIRGEVVAVLESLSRDLGAELLVLGVPRKKKSLLRGASIQERIEKNIVISCRVVIAAKEHFSPETDLKDINPDQLTKRQVLSIDIYLVDLWFEHLHYHTDFIYQLLLYPDKEVDLSEKNCRFGQFLASLEGIEKWKKLTSILGPIHLQFHEVAAKMAKLSAHDHAGLQDLYVRESLPLSCRLKNELGHISLYLRSFLKNNPPTVPFLADESCPVTMPDLACYGPLLRAFNLGQDLCVLIQKKDSMTLQSNSIDEEE
;
A
#
# COMPACT_ATOMS: atom_id res chain seq x y z
N MET A 1 -2.21 8.91 -10.10
CA MET A 1 -3.58 8.99 -9.57
C MET A 1 -3.69 8.25 -8.26
N LEU A 2 -3.52 6.92 -8.24
CA LEU A 2 -3.60 6.12 -7.02
C LEU A 2 -2.68 6.60 -5.90
N ASN A 3 -1.46 7.04 -6.20
CA ASN A 3 -0.57 7.59 -5.17
C ASN A 3 -1.13 8.84 -4.49
N GLU A 4 -1.83 9.72 -5.23
CA GLU A 4 -2.48 10.89 -4.61
C GLU A 4 -3.75 10.47 -3.84
N VAL A 5 -4.50 9.48 -4.32
CA VAL A 5 -5.62 8.90 -3.56
C VAL A 5 -5.13 8.32 -2.23
N ARG A 6 -4.11 7.46 -2.27
CA ARG A 6 -3.45 6.87 -1.10
C ARG A 6 -2.95 7.96 -0.15
N LYS A 7 -2.24 8.95 -0.67
CA LYS A 7 -1.76 10.11 0.10
C LYS A 7 -2.89 10.79 0.86
N GLN A 8 -3.98 11.15 0.17
CA GLN A 8 -5.09 11.87 0.79
C GLN A 8 -5.83 11.01 1.80
N ALA A 9 -6.06 9.73 1.48
CA ALA A 9 -6.67 8.76 2.38
C ALA A 9 -5.84 8.59 3.66
N LEU A 10 -4.52 8.42 3.55
CA LEU A 10 -3.63 8.29 4.70
C LEU A 10 -3.56 9.57 5.54
N ILE A 11 -3.55 10.75 4.93
CA ILE A 11 -3.50 12.03 5.68
C ILE A 11 -4.79 12.31 6.42
N ARG A 12 -5.93 12.03 5.78
CA ARG A 12 -7.25 12.42 6.27
C ARG A 12 -7.99 11.29 6.99
N SER A 13 -7.45 10.07 6.98
CA SER A 13 -8.15 8.85 7.40
C SER A 13 -9.52 8.73 6.72
N SER A 14 -9.56 8.92 5.41
CA SER A 14 -10.80 9.02 4.63
C SER A 14 -11.20 7.71 3.96
N ASP A 15 -12.51 7.46 3.89
CA ASP A 15 -13.09 6.47 3.00
C ASP A 15 -12.81 6.81 1.54
N VAL A 16 -12.46 5.80 0.74
CA VAL A 16 -12.11 5.96 -0.66
C VAL A 16 -13.18 5.34 -1.53
N THR A 17 -13.68 6.09 -2.51
CA THR A 17 -14.51 5.54 -3.59
C THR A 17 -13.78 5.69 -4.93
N LEU A 18 -13.47 4.57 -5.57
CA LEU A 18 -12.95 4.53 -6.94
C LEU A 18 -14.12 4.53 -7.92
N VAL A 19 -14.21 5.59 -8.70
CA VAL A 19 -15.28 5.77 -9.69
C VAL A 19 -14.72 5.62 -11.09
N HIS A 20 -15.36 4.80 -11.91
CA HIS A 20 -15.17 4.79 -13.35
C HIS A 20 -16.48 5.14 -14.04
N VAL A 21 -16.44 6.19 -14.87
CA VAL A 21 -17.60 6.63 -15.65
C VAL A 21 -17.40 6.23 -17.10
N ILE A 22 -18.37 5.49 -17.65
CA ILE A 22 -18.41 5.06 -19.04
C ILE A 22 -19.32 6.03 -19.80
N GLU A 23 -18.72 6.90 -20.62
CA GLU A 23 -19.47 7.78 -21.53
C GLU A 23 -19.95 6.97 -22.75
N GLU A 24 -21.24 7.03 -23.06
CA GLU A 24 -21.77 6.40 -24.26
C GLU A 24 -21.45 7.25 -25.49
N GLU A 25 -20.49 6.79 -26.31
CA GLU A 25 -20.30 7.29 -27.67
C GLU A 25 -20.72 6.22 -28.69
N SER A 26 -21.84 6.47 -29.38
CA SER A 26 -22.41 5.79 -30.58
C SER A 26 -22.20 4.26 -30.77
N ASN A 27 -23.35 3.57 -30.91
CA ASN A 27 -23.53 2.12 -31.06
C ASN A 27 -22.99 1.54 -32.39
N SER A 28 -21.69 1.25 -32.49
CA SER A 28 -21.16 0.38 -33.57
C SER A 28 -20.82 -1.03 -33.05
N HIS A 29 -21.06 -2.06 -33.87
CA HIS A 29 -20.80 -3.47 -33.52
C HIS A 29 -19.31 -3.77 -33.27
N VAL A 30 -18.40 -3.04 -33.92
CA VAL A 30 -16.94 -3.14 -33.70
C VAL A 30 -16.54 -2.58 -32.33
N ARG A 31 -17.25 -1.56 -31.80
CA ARG A 31 -17.02 -1.01 -30.47
C ARG A 31 -17.52 -1.93 -29.34
N ARG A 32 -18.59 -2.72 -29.56
CA ARG A 32 -19.07 -3.68 -28.55
C ARG A 32 -18.02 -4.73 -28.17
N TYR A 33 -17.23 -5.22 -29.14
CA TYR A 33 -16.11 -6.13 -28.87
C TYR A 33 -14.94 -5.43 -28.18
N GLY A 34 -14.64 -4.18 -28.58
CA GLY A 34 -13.68 -3.32 -27.90
C GLY A 34 -14.05 -3.03 -26.43
N MET A 35 -15.33 -2.83 -26.13
CA MET A 35 -15.85 -2.63 -24.77
C MET A 35 -15.69 -3.87 -23.88
N THR A 36 -15.79 -5.08 -24.43
CA THR A 36 -15.58 -6.32 -23.66
C THR A 36 -14.10 -6.48 -23.29
N VAL A 37 -13.19 -6.25 -24.24
CA VAL A 37 -11.73 -6.32 -24.01
C VAL A 37 -11.25 -5.16 -23.11
N GLU A 38 -11.77 -3.95 -23.31
CA GLU A 38 -11.51 -2.82 -22.42
C GLU A 38 -12.11 -3.04 -21.02
N GLY A 39 -13.24 -3.76 -20.93
CA GLY A 39 -13.88 -4.15 -19.67
C GLY A 39 -13.01 -5.09 -18.85
N GLU A 40 -12.45 -6.14 -19.45
CA GLU A 40 -11.53 -7.06 -18.77
C GLU A 40 -10.23 -6.36 -18.34
N GLN A 41 -9.66 -5.52 -19.21
CA GLN A 41 -8.47 -4.72 -18.86
C GLN A 41 -8.75 -3.69 -17.77
N LEU A 42 -9.94 -3.08 -17.78
CA LEU A 42 -10.39 -2.17 -16.73
C LEU A 42 -10.56 -2.91 -15.40
N MET A 43 -11.16 -4.10 -15.42
CA MET A 43 -11.33 -4.93 -14.23
C MET A 43 -9.98 -5.34 -13.65
N GLY A 44 -9.06 -5.86 -14.47
CA GLY A 44 -7.70 -6.18 -14.01
C GLY A 44 -6.97 -4.96 -13.44
N GLY A 45 -7.10 -3.79 -14.08
CA GLY A 45 -6.54 -2.53 -13.58
C GLY A 45 -7.17 -2.05 -12.27
N LEU A 46 -8.49 -2.20 -12.11
CA LEU A 46 -9.22 -1.86 -10.88
C LEU A 46 -8.85 -2.82 -9.75
N GLU A 47 -8.79 -4.12 -10.01
CA GLU A 47 -8.35 -5.12 -9.03
C GLU A 47 -6.93 -4.83 -8.53
N GLN A 48 -6.01 -4.54 -9.45
CA GLN A 48 -4.64 -4.15 -9.07
C GLN A 48 -4.64 -2.86 -8.23
N SER A 49 -5.48 -1.88 -8.60
CA SER A 49 -5.63 -0.63 -7.85
C SER A 49 -6.16 -0.86 -6.43
N VAL A 50 -7.17 -1.72 -6.30
CA VAL A 50 -7.81 -2.10 -5.03
C VAL A 50 -6.83 -2.88 -4.16
N GLN A 51 -6.13 -3.86 -4.72
CA GLN A 51 -5.09 -4.61 -4.00
C GLN A 51 -4.00 -3.67 -3.49
N ASN A 52 -3.56 -2.71 -4.32
CA ASN A 52 -2.58 -1.72 -3.91
C ASN A 52 -3.08 -0.85 -2.75
N LEU A 53 -4.34 -0.41 -2.75
CA LEU A 53 -4.90 0.37 -1.64
C LEU A 53 -5.10 -0.48 -0.37
N ARG A 54 -5.57 -1.71 -0.51
CA ARG A 54 -5.79 -2.64 0.61
C ARG A 54 -4.51 -3.03 1.34
N ARG A 55 -3.36 -3.02 0.67
CA ARG A 55 -2.04 -3.15 1.31
C ARG A 55 -1.78 -2.08 2.37
N PHE A 56 -2.45 -0.94 2.27
CA PHE A 56 -2.37 0.18 3.22
C PHE A 56 -3.60 0.23 4.15
N SER A 57 -4.34 -0.88 4.27
CA SER A 57 -5.61 -0.95 5.01
C SER A 57 -6.67 0.07 4.54
N ILE A 58 -6.60 0.49 3.28
CA ILE A 58 -7.63 1.29 2.63
C ILE A 58 -8.50 0.34 1.81
N ASP A 59 -9.76 0.16 2.18
CA ASP A 59 -10.71 -0.63 1.39
C ASP A 59 -11.60 0.27 0.53
N PRO A 60 -11.28 0.43 -0.78
CA PRO A 60 -12.04 1.34 -1.61
C PRO A 60 -13.40 0.74 -2.03
N CYS A 61 -14.45 1.55 -1.96
CA CYS A 61 -15.70 1.25 -2.66
C CYS A 61 -15.50 1.45 -4.17
N ILE A 62 -15.99 0.52 -5.00
CA ILE A 62 -15.89 0.62 -6.47
C ILE A 62 -17.25 0.96 -7.05
N ARG A 63 -17.31 1.99 -7.90
CA ARG A 63 -18.50 2.40 -8.64
C ARG A 63 -18.21 2.44 -10.13
N LEU A 64 -18.91 1.60 -10.90
CA LEU A 64 -18.93 1.62 -12.36
C LEU A 64 -20.27 2.23 -12.80
N ILE A 65 -20.24 3.41 -13.41
CA ILE A 65 -21.46 4.15 -13.75
C ILE A 65 -21.44 4.56 -15.22
N ARG A 66 -22.59 4.49 -15.89
CA ARG A 66 -22.75 5.00 -17.26
C ARG A 66 -23.39 6.38 -17.22
N GLY A 67 -22.93 7.29 -18.07
CA GLY A 67 -23.52 8.62 -18.19
C GLY A 67 -22.52 9.69 -18.59
N GLU A 68 -22.97 10.94 -18.56
CA GLU A 68 -22.11 12.10 -18.79
C GLU A 68 -21.20 12.32 -17.56
N VAL A 69 -19.89 12.44 -17.80
CA VAL A 69 -18.89 12.40 -16.72
C VAL A 69 -19.09 13.48 -15.66
N VAL A 70 -19.36 14.73 -16.05
CA VAL A 70 -19.45 15.83 -15.08
C VAL A 70 -20.68 15.67 -14.19
N ALA A 71 -21.84 15.38 -14.77
CA ALA A 71 -23.10 15.16 -14.06
C ALA A 71 -23.02 13.95 -13.11
N VAL A 72 -22.41 12.85 -13.55
CA VAL A 72 -22.21 11.66 -12.71
C VAL A 72 -21.29 11.98 -11.53
N LEU A 73 -20.16 12.64 -11.77
CA LEU A 73 -19.21 13.00 -10.71
C LEU A 73 -19.82 14.02 -9.74
N GLU A 74 -20.63 14.95 -10.22
CA GLU A 74 -21.36 15.92 -9.39
C GLU A 74 -22.36 15.21 -8.47
N SER A 75 -23.25 14.36 -9.04
CA SER A 75 -24.24 13.61 -8.26
C SER A 75 -23.55 12.76 -7.21
N LEU A 76 -22.56 11.96 -7.60
CA LEU A 76 -21.83 11.11 -6.66
C LEU A 76 -21.12 11.89 -5.57
N SER A 77 -20.50 13.03 -5.91
CA SER A 77 -19.82 13.85 -4.91
C SER A 77 -20.81 14.38 -3.88
N ARG A 78 -22.04 14.72 -4.29
CA ARG A 78 -23.10 15.16 -3.39
C ARG A 78 -23.66 14.01 -2.56
N ASP A 79 -23.99 12.90 -3.20
CA ASP A 79 -24.63 11.72 -2.58
C ASP A 79 -23.72 11.07 -1.53
N LEU A 80 -22.42 11.04 -1.79
CA LEU A 80 -21.41 10.53 -0.86
C LEU A 80 -20.93 11.56 0.15
N GLY A 81 -21.38 12.82 0.06
CA GLY A 81 -20.84 13.91 0.88
C GLY A 81 -19.33 14.10 0.72
N ALA A 82 -18.81 13.89 -0.50
CA ALA A 82 -17.38 13.89 -0.76
C ALA A 82 -16.75 15.27 -0.48
N GLU A 83 -15.67 15.29 0.29
CA GLU A 83 -14.90 16.51 0.53
C GLU A 83 -13.85 16.78 -0.56
N LEU A 84 -13.40 15.73 -1.26
CA LEU A 84 -12.31 15.78 -2.21
C LEU A 84 -12.55 14.85 -3.41
N LEU A 85 -12.40 15.40 -4.62
CA LEU A 85 -12.38 14.67 -5.88
C LEU A 85 -10.94 14.62 -6.43
N VAL A 86 -10.39 13.42 -6.61
CA VAL A 86 -9.05 13.23 -7.20
C VAL A 86 -9.18 12.74 -8.64
N LEU A 87 -8.69 13.53 -9.59
CA LEU A 87 -8.67 13.18 -11.02
C LEU A 87 -7.29 12.70 -11.45
N GLY A 88 -7.24 11.74 -12.37
CA GLY A 88 -5.99 11.35 -13.04
C GLY A 88 -5.48 12.43 -13.99
N VAL A 89 -4.18 12.36 -14.33
CA VAL A 89 -3.62 13.20 -15.40
C VAL A 89 -4.29 12.84 -16.73
N PRO A 90 -4.68 13.82 -17.57
CA PRO A 90 -5.25 13.55 -18.89
C PRO A 90 -4.33 12.62 -19.71
N ARG A 91 -4.88 11.51 -20.23
CA ARG A 91 -4.12 10.51 -21.00
C ARG A 91 -3.68 11.01 -22.39
N LYS A 92 -4.28 12.08 -22.92
CA LYS A 92 -3.97 12.63 -24.25
C LYS A 92 -3.41 14.05 -24.12
N LYS A 93 -2.29 14.33 -24.82
CA LYS A 93 -1.82 15.70 -25.08
C LYS A 93 -2.96 16.48 -25.74
N LYS A 94 -3.13 17.76 -25.36
CA LYS A 94 -4.11 18.70 -25.91
C LYS A 94 -4.24 18.53 -27.43
N SER A 95 -5.23 17.77 -27.84
CA SER A 95 -5.62 17.62 -29.24
C SER A 95 -6.44 18.86 -29.58
N LEU A 96 -6.07 19.56 -30.65
CA LEU A 96 -6.81 20.73 -31.14
C LEU A 96 -8.28 20.44 -31.51
N LEU A 97 -8.69 19.16 -31.61
CA LEU A 97 -9.95 18.75 -32.24
C LEU A 97 -10.77 17.70 -31.48
N ARG A 98 -10.53 17.43 -30.19
CA ARG A 98 -11.45 16.62 -29.37
C ARG A 98 -11.69 17.28 -28.02
N GLY A 99 -12.93 17.19 -27.54
CA GLY A 99 -13.53 17.95 -26.42
C GLY A 99 -12.61 18.30 -25.25
N ALA A 100 -12.94 19.42 -24.59
CA ALA A 100 -12.28 19.89 -23.38
C ALA A 100 -12.02 18.73 -22.39
N SER A 101 -10.85 18.73 -21.76
CA SER A 101 -10.50 17.67 -20.80
C SER A 101 -11.55 17.58 -19.67
N ILE A 102 -11.69 16.42 -19.01
CA ILE A 102 -12.61 16.28 -17.87
C ILE A 102 -12.36 17.38 -16.83
N GLN A 103 -11.09 17.72 -16.58
CA GLN A 103 -10.70 18.85 -15.75
C GLN A 103 -11.33 20.16 -16.24
N GLU A 104 -11.12 20.53 -17.50
CA GLU A 104 -11.67 21.77 -18.07
C GLU A 104 -13.20 21.77 -18.08
N ARG A 105 -13.85 20.61 -18.28
CA ARG A 105 -15.30 20.45 -18.22
C ARG A 105 -15.84 20.66 -16.80
N ILE A 106 -15.10 20.22 -15.79
CA ILE A 106 -15.41 20.44 -14.37
C ILE A 106 -15.14 21.90 -13.99
N GLU A 107 -14.00 22.48 -14.36
CA GLU A 107 -13.67 23.88 -14.05
C GLU A 107 -14.67 24.87 -14.65
N LYS A 108 -15.25 24.55 -15.82
CA LYS A 108 -16.31 25.34 -16.45
C LYS A 108 -17.68 25.14 -15.80
N ASN A 109 -17.88 24.05 -15.07
CA ASN A 109 -19.13 23.74 -14.36
C ASN A 109 -18.92 23.94 -12.85
N ILE A 110 -19.38 25.08 -12.33
CA ILE A 110 -19.27 25.47 -10.91
C ILE A 110 -20.01 24.50 -9.95
N VAL A 111 -20.67 23.47 -10.47
CA VAL A 111 -21.62 22.65 -9.73
C VAL A 111 -20.96 21.59 -8.82
N ILE A 112 -19.69 21.24 -9.05
CA ILE A 112 -18.97 20.35 -8.13
C ILE A 112 -18.60 21.12 -6.86
N SER A 113 -19.28 20.78 -5.76
CA SER A 113 -19.14 21.46 -4.45
C SER A 113 -17.90 21.06 -3.66
N CYS A 114 -17.25 19.95 -4.03
CA CYS A 114 -16.07 19.45 -3.32
C CYS A 114 -14.77 19.99 -3.91
N ARG A 115 -13.68 19.90 -3.13
CA ARG A 115 -12.36 20.32 -3.62
C ARG A 115 -11.88 19.35 -4.70
N VAL A 116 -11.49 19.86 -5.86
CA VAL A 116 -10.92 19.05 -6.95
C VAL A 116 -9.39 19.11 -6.93
N VAL A 117 -8.73 17.95 -7.02
CA VAL A 117 -7.27 17.82 -7.13
C VAL A 117 -6.93 16.97 -8.35
N ILE A 118 -6.05 17.48 -9.20
CA ILE A 118 -5.44 16.67 -10.26
C ILE A 118 -4.23 15.96 -9.67
N ALA A 119 -4.22 14.63 -9.75
CA ALA A 119 -3.09 13.84 -9.33
C ALA A 119 -1.86 14.27 -10.11
N ALA A 120 -0.89 14.86 -9.43
CA ALA A 120 0.34 15.29 -10.07
C ALA A 120 1.13 14.07 -10.58
N LYS A 121 1.90 14.27 -11.64
CA LYS A 121 3.02 13.37 -11.95
C LYS A 121 4.01 13.50 -10.79
N GLU A 122 4.43 12.39 -10.18
CA GLU A 122 5.42 12.44 -9.11
C GLU A 122 6.75 12.95 -9.68
N HIS A 123 7.30 13.98 -9.03
CA HIS A 123 8.62 14.55 -9.37
C HIS A 123 9.66 14.27 -8.28
N PHE A 124 9.24 13.67 -7.15
CA PHE A 124 10.09 13.39 -6.01
C PHE A 124 9.79 11.99 -5.48
N SER A 125 10.83 11.16 -5.41
CA SER A 125 10.84 9.84 -4.80
C SER A 125 11.81 9.84 -3.62
N PRO A 126 11.36 9.58 -2.38
CA PRO A 126 12.24 9.45 -1.22
C PRO A 126 13.35 8.42 -1.40
N GLU A 127 13.09 7.38 -2.20
CA GLU A 127 14.02 6.28 -2.44
C GLU A 127 15.27 6.72 -3.24
N THR A 128 15.09 7.60 -4.22
CA THR A 128 16.15 8.00 -5.17
C THR A 128 16.68 9.41 -4.92
N ASP A 129 15.81 10.33 -4.52
CA ASP A 129 16.10 11.77 -4.58
C ASP A 129 16.55 12.31 -3.22
N LEU A 130 16.22 11.61 -2.13
CA LEU A 130 16.49 12.09 -0.77
C LEU A 130 17.99 12.25 -0.50
N LYS A 131 18.83 11.35 -1.05
CA LYS A 131 20.30 11.38 -0.91
C LYS A 131 20.91 12.73 -1.31
N ASP A 132 20.31 13.44 -2.27
CA ASP A 132 20.87 14.67 -2.85
C ASP A 132 20.40 15.93 -2.12
N ILE A 133 19.39 15.84 -1.25
CA ILE A 133 18.78 16.99 -0.57
C ILE A 133 19.27 17.07 0.88
N ASN A 134 19.41 18.26 1.45
CA ASN A 134 19.65 18.40 2.90
C ASN A 134 18.33 18.41 3.68
N PRO A 135 18.27 17.90 4.92
CA PRO A 135 17.04 17.89 5.72
C PRO A 135 16.38 19.27 5.85
N ASP A 136 17.17 20.34 5.96
CA ASP A 136 16.73 21.73 6.07
C ASP A 136 16.24 22.35 4.74
N GLN A 137 16.51 21.69 3.62
CA GLN A 137 16.06 22.10 2.28
C GLN A 137 14.77 21.39 1.85
N LEU A 138 14.27 20.44 2.65
CA LEU A 138 13.04 19.73 2.34
C LEU A 138 11.85 20.68 2.31
N THR A 139 11.07 20.61 1.23
CA THR A 139 9.78 21.30 1.16
C THR A 139 8.72 20.54 1.96
N LYS A 140 7.65 21.24 2.38
CA LYS A 140 6.49 20.61 3.05
C LYS A 140 5.92 19.43 2.25
N ARG A 141 5.91 19.54 0.92
CA ARG A 141 5.41 18.50 0.02
C ARG A 141 6.32 17.27 0.02
N GLN A 142 7.64 17.47 0.04
CA GLN A 142 8.61 16.37 0.12
C GLN A 142 8.55 15.68 1.47
N VAL A 143 8.44 16.41 2.59
CA VAL A 143 8.24 15.80 3.92
C VAL A 143 6.99 14.92 3.94
N LEU A 144 5.89 15.39 3.37
CA LEU A 144 4.66 14.60 3.27
C LEU A 144 4.82 13.34 2.39
N SER A 145 5.57 13.45 1.27
CA SER A 145 5.92 12.29 0.45
C SER A 145 6.81 11.29 1.20
N ILE A 146 7.75 11.79 2.02
CA ILE A 146 8.58 10.95 2.88
C ILE A 146 7.71 10.24 3.91
N ASP A 147 6.81 10.92 4.60
CA ASP A 147 5.91 10.29 5.58
C ASP A 147 5.13 9.11 4.98
N ILE A 148 4.54 9.30 3.80
CA ILE A 148 3.81 8.23 3.10
C ILE A 148 4.75 7.07 2.77
N TYR A 149 5.96 7.38 2.31
CA TYR A 149 6.98 6.37 2.02
C TYR A 149 7.42 5.62 3.28
N LEU A 150 7.57 6.28 4.43
CA LEU A 150 7.87 5.63 5.70
C LEU A 150 6.74 4.67 6.10
N VAL A 151 5.48 5.06 5.92
CA VAL A 151 4.33 4.17 6.11
C VAL A 151 4.40 2.97 5.14
N ASP A 152 4.78 3.19 3.89
CA ASP A 152 4.99 2.09 2.92
C ASP A 152 6.02 1.08 3.41
N LEU A 153 7.17 1.54 3.93
CA LEU A 153 8.22 0.68 4.47
C LEU A 153 7.74 -0.15 5.65
N TRP A 154 6.92 0.43 6.53
CA TRP A 154 6.34 -0.29 7.65
C TRP A 154 5.43 -1.43 7.18
N PHE A 155 4.51 -1.13 6.26
CA PHE A 155 3.61 -2.12 5.71
C PHE A 155 4.36 -3.24 4.98
N GLU A 156 5.42 -2.92 4.24
CA GLU A 156 6.24 -3.89 3.54
C GLU A 156 6.88 -4.90 4.50
N HIS A 157 7.47 -4.45 5.61
CA HIS A 157 8.05 -5.37 6.60
C HIS A 157 7.03 -6.21 7.36
N LEU A 158 5.85 -5.65 7.65
CA LEU A 158 4.77 -6.43 8.28
C LEU A 158 4.30 -7.56 7.36
N HIS A 159 4.19 -7.30 6.04
CA HIS A 159 3.88 -8.34 5.07
C HIS A 159 5.04 -9.31 4.87
N TYR A 160 6.28 -8.84 4.86
CA TYR A 160 7.46 -9.67 4.60
C TYR A 160 7.49 -10.93 5.46
N HIS A 161 7.35 -10.82 6.79
CA HIS A 161 7.33 -12.01 7.66
C HIS A 161 6.09 -12.87 7.49
N THR A 162 4.95 -12.26 7.19
CA THR A 162 3.70 -12.98 7.02
C THR A 162 3.73 -13.82 5.73
N ASP A 163 4.15 -13.21 4.62
CA ASP A 163 4.34 -13.87 3.33
C ASP A 163 5.47 -14.90 3.38
N PHE A 164 6.53 -14.63 4.15
CA PHE A 164 7.61 -15.58 4.41
C PHE A 164 7.11 -16.85 5.10
N ILE A 165 6.30 -16.71 6.16
CA ILE A 165 5.68 -17.84 6.86
C ILE A 165 4.81 -18.64 5.88
N TYR A 166 3.96 -17.98 5.08
CA TYR A 166 3.17 -18.68 4.07
C TYR A 166 4.03 -19.43 3.06
N GLN A 167 5.13 -18.85 2.62
CA GLN A 167 6.03 -19.51 1.67
C GLN A 167 6.67 -20.76 2.27
N LEU A 168 7.16 -20.70 3.52
CA LEU A 168 7.72 -21.87 4.20
C LEU A 168 6.71 -23.02 4.33
N LEU A 169 5.42 -22.72 4.50
CA LEU A 169 4.37 -23.72 4.72
C LEU A 169 3.85 -24.32 3.44
N LEU A 170 3.60 -23.47 2.44
CA LEU A 170 3.00 -23.86 1.16
C LEU A 170 4.04 -24.44 0.21
N TYR A 171 5.30 -24.00 0.32
CA TYR A 171 6.38 -24.34 -0.61
C TYR A 171 7.70 -24.60 0.15
N PRO A 172 7.75 -25.63 1.02
CA PRO A 172 8.89 -25.89 1.90
C PRO A 172 10.20 -26.18 1.15
N ASP A 173 10.11 -26.69 -0.09
CA ASP A 173 11.28 -27.02 -0.92
C ASP A 173 11.82 -25.83 -1.73
N LYS A 174 11.15 -24.67 -1.66
CA LYS A 174 11.55 -23.48 -2.41
C LYS A 174 12.48 -22.62 -1.56
N GLU A 175 13.73 -22.48 -2.00
CA GLU A 175 14.66 -21.53 -1.38
C GLU A 175 14.07 -20.12 -1.40
N VAL A 176 14.09 -19.48 -0.23
CA VAL A 176 13.63 -18.11 -0.06
C VAL A 176 14.86 -17.21 0.03
N ASP A 177 14.94 -16.21 -0.82
CA ASP A 177 15.98 -15.21 -0.75
C ASP A 177 15.74 -14.29 0.46
N LEU A 178 16.58 -14.43 1.48
CA LEU A 178 16.56 -13.64 2.71
C LEU A 178 17.46 -12.40 2.66
N SER A 179 18.03 -12.09 1.49
CA SER A 179 19.00 -11.01 1.32
C SER A 179 18.44 -9.65 1.72
N GLU A 180 19.07 -9.04 2.71
CA GLU A 180 18.86 -7.65 3.14
C GLU A 180 18.96 -6.65 2.00
N LYS A 181 19.78 -6.92 0.98
CA LYS A 181 20.05 -5.98 -0.13
C LYS A 181 18.98 -5.98 -1.21
N ASN A 182 18.09 -6.98 -1.20
CA ASN A 182 17.11 -7.18 -2.24
C ASN A 182 15.73 -6.62 -1.86
N CYS A 183 15.50 -6.25 -0.60
CA CYS A 183 14.27 -5.58 -0.18
C CYS A 183 14.36 -4.05 -0.39
N ARG A 184 13.21 -3.39 -0.59
CA ARG A 184 13.15 -1.96 -0.88
C ARG A 184 13.66 -1.11 0.28
N PHE A 185 13.42 -1.54 1.51
CA PHE A 185 13.95 -0.88 2.70
C PHE A 185 15.49 -0.93 2.70
N GLY A 186 16.09 -2.10 2.49
CA GLY A 186 17.53 -2.25 2.37
C GLY A 186 18.14 -1.38 1.28
N GLN A 187 17.52 -1.33 0.10
CA GLN A 187 17.93 -0.45 -1.00
C GLN A 187 17.87 1.03 -0.61
N PHE A 188 16.81 1.44 0.09
CA PHE A 188 16.67 2.79 0.60
C PHE A 188 17.72 3.16 1.65
N LEU A 189 18.01 2.25 2.60
CA LEU A 189 19.05 2.49 3.59
C LEU A 189 20.43 2.57 2.94
N ALA A 190 20.72 1.67 1.99
CA ALA A 190 21.97 1.67 1.24
C ALA A 190 22.15 2.95 0.41
N SER A 191 21.07 3.53 -0.13
CA SER A 191 21.14 4.78 -0.89
C SER A 191 21.51 6.00 -0.03
N LEU A 192 21.35 5.89 1.30
CA LEU A 192 21.66 6.91 2.28
C LEU A 192 22.91 6.59 3.12
N GLU A 193 23.48 5.39 2.98
CA GLU A 193 24.60 4.92 3.77
C GLU A 193 25.86 5.77 3.53
N GLY A 194 26.59 6.10 4.61
CA GLY A 194 27.78 6.94 4.55
C GLY A 194 27.52 8.44 4.29
N ILE A 195 26.26 8.85 4.09
CA ILE A 195 25.90 10.25 3.87
C ILE A 195 25.63 10.91 5.23
N GLU A 196 26.55 11.76 5.72
CA GLU A 196 26.52 12.31 7.09
C GLU A 196 25.19 13.03 7.44
N LYS A 197 24.62 13.78 6.49
CA LYS A 197 23.32 14.47 6.68
C LYS A 197 22.13 13.54 6.91
N TRP A 198 22.23 12.27 6.52
CA TRP A 198 21.20 11.24 6.71
C TRP A 198 21.56 10.20 7.78
N LYS A 199 22.70 10.35 8.44
CA LYS A 199 23.21 9.44 9.46
C LYS A 199 22.23 9.17 10.60
N LYS A 200 21.49 10.19 11.04
CA LYS A 200 20.47 10.00 12.09
C LYS A 200 19.39 9.01 11.63
N LEU A 201 18.86 9.19 10.42
CA LEU A 201 17.85 8.30 9.84
C LEU A 201 18.40 6.87 9.71
N THR A 202 19.57 6.69 9.11
CA THR A 202 20.16 5.35 8.91
C THR A 202 20.55 4.68 10.23
N SER A 203 21.03 5.45 11.21
CA SER A 203 21.38 4.92 12.54
C SER A 203 20.18 4.42 13.35
N ILE A 204 18.99 4.98 13.12
CA ILE A 204 17.75 4.58 13.79
C ILE A 204 17.12 3.38 13.06
N LEU A 205 16.97 3.49 11.73
CA LEU A 205 16.24 2.48 10.96
C LEU A 205 17.06 1.24 10.61
N GLY A 206 18.37 1.40 10.39
CA GLY A 206 19.27 0.30 10.01
C GLY A 206 19.24 -0.88 10.97
N PRO A 207 19.40 -0.65 12.30
CA PRO A 207 19.33 -1.73 13.28
C PRO A 207 17.98 -2.45 13.31
N ILE A 208 16.87 -1.73 13.12
CA ILE A 208 15.53 -2.33 13.11
C ILE A 208 15.35 -3.19 11.85
N HIS A 209 15.76 -2.67 10.70
CA HIS A 209 15.77 -3.42 9.43
C HIS A 209 16.56 -4.73 9.56
N LEU A 210 17.77 -4.68 10.12
CA LEU A 210 18.59 -5.87 10.36
C LEU A 210 17.86 -6.89 11.26
N GLN A 211 17.23 -6.43 12.34
CA GLN A 211 16.45 -7.30 13.24
C GLN A 211 15.29 -8.00 12.52
N PHE A 212 14.65 -7.37 11.53
CA PHE A 212 13.63 -8.05 10.72
C PHE A 212 14.25 -9.24 9.97
N HIS A 213 15.37 -9.03 9.28
CA HIS A 213 16.05 -10.11 8.57
C HIS A 213 16.60 -11.20 9.50
N GLU A 214 17.06 -10.84 10.71
CA GLU A 214 17.44 -11.82 11.74
C GLU A 214 16.26 -12.69 12.18
N VAL A 215 15.07 -12.12 12.35
CA VAL A 215 13.84 -12.88 12.68
C VAL A 215 13.47 -13.82 11.53
N ALA A 216 13.52 -13.37 10.27
CA ALA A 216 13.30 -14.23 9.12
C ALA A 216 14.32 -15.38 9.04
N ALA A 217 15.60 -15.11 9.34
CA ALA A 217 16.63 -16.13 9.41
C ALA A 217 16.43 -17.12 10.56
N LYS A 218 15.84 -16.70 11.70
CA LYS A 218 15.41 -17.61 12.76
C LYS A 218 14.25 -18.50 12.30
N MET A 219 13.24 -17.91 11.66
CA MET A 219 12.09 -18.64 11.11
C MET A 219 12.54 -19.68 10.07
N ALA A 220 13.52 -19.35 9.22
CA ALA A 220 14.07 -20.25 8.21
C ALA A 220 14.81 -21.47 8.79
N LYS A 221 15.32 -21.38 10.03
CA LYS A 221 16.00 -22.48 10.72
C LYS A 221 15.03 -23.44 11.40
N LEU A 222 13.77 -23.05 11.54
CA LEU A 222 12.75 -23.95 12.06
C LEU A 222 12.46 -25.05 11.05
N SER A 223 12.02 -26.21 11.55
CA SER A 223 11.57 -27.26 10.66
C SER A 223 10.33 -26.78 9.87
N ALA A 224 10.16 -27.25 8.64
CA ALA A 224 9.05 -26.87 7.76
C ALA A 224 7.64 -27.13 8.34
N HIS A 225 7.55 -27.85 9.47
CA HIS A 225 6.32 -28.21 10.16
C HIS A 225 6.24 -27.65 11.58
N ASP A 226 7.21 -26.81 12.00
CA ASP A 226 7.20 -26.18 13.32
C ASP A 226 6.32 -24.92 13.33
N HIS A 227 5.02 -25.15 13.20
CA HIS A 227 4.02 -24.08 13.15
C HIS A 227 3.96 -23.28 14.45
N ALA A 228 4.11 -23.96 15.59
CA ALA A 228 4.13 -23.33 16.90
C ALA A 228 5.35 -22.42 17.05
N GLY A 229 6.53 -22.86 16.61
CA GLY A 229 7.73 -22.03 16.58
C GLY A 229 7.60 -20.82 15.65
N LEU A 230 7.04 -20.99 14.45
CA LEU A 230 6.80 -19.89 13.51
C LEU A 230 5.83 -18.85 14.09
N GLN A 231 4.74 -19.32 14.71
CA GLN A 231 3.77 -18.45 15.38
C GLN A 231 4.40 -17.72 16.57
N ASP A 232 5.20 -18.41 17.39
CA ASP A 232 5.86 -17.81 18.54
C ASP A 232 6.84 -16.70 18.12
N LEU A 233 7.68 -16.95 17.11
CA LEU A 233 8.58 -15.94 16.54
C LEU A 233 7.80 -14.75 15.96
N TYR A 234 6.68 -15.01 15.29
CA TYR A 234 5.85 -13.95 14.73
C TYR A 234 5.27 -13.05 15.83
N VAL A 235 4.63 -13.66 16.84
CA VAL A 235 3.92 -12.92 17.90
C VAL A 235 4.91 -12.26 18.87
N ARG A 236 5.99 -12.93 19.26
CA ARG A 236 6.92 -12.44 20.28
C ARG A 236 8.05 -11.59 19.75
N GLU A 237 8.45 -11.75 18.48
CA GLU A 237 9.55 -10.99 17.90
C GLU A 237 9.08 -10.06 16.77
N SER A 238 8.39 -10.59 15.75
CA SER A 238 8.01 -9.80 14.56
C SER A 238 7.03 -8.67 14.87
N LEU A 239 5.93 -8.93 15.58
CA LEU A 239 4.93 -7.90 15.88
C LEU A 239 5.47 -6.77 16.78
N PRO A 240 6.19 -7.05 17.88
CA PRO A 240 6.83 -6.00 18.68
C PRO A 240 7.85 -5.19 17.87
N LEU A 241 8.61 -5.84 16.99
CA LEU A 241 9.56 -5.16 16.11
C LEU A 241 8.84 -4.24 15.11
N SER A 242 7.70 -4.65 14.58
CA SER A 242 6.82 -3.82 13.75
C SER A 242 6.32 -2.59 14.51
N CYS A 243 5.92 -2.73 15.78
CA CYS A 243 5.54 -1.57 16.59
C CYS A 243 6.69 -0.61 16.83
N ARG A 244 7.88 -1.16 17.15
CA ARG A 244 9.08 -0.35 17.31
C ARG A 244 9.42 0.41 16.04
N LEU A 245 9.36 -0.27 14.87
CA LEU A 245 9.57 0.37 13.58
C LEU A 245 8.59 1.53 13.37
N LYS A 246 7.29 1.33 13.59
CA LYS A 246 6.28 2.40 13.44
C LYS A 246 6.60 3.61 14.30
N ASN A 247 6.99 3.41 15.57
CA ASN A 247 7.31 4.51 16.47
C ASN A 247 8.57 5.27 16.01
N GLU A 248 9.62 4.56 15.58
CA GLU A 248 10.82 5.20 15.06
C GLU A 248 10.57 5.94 13.73
N LEU A 249 9.71 5.43 12.87
CA LEU A 249 9.27 6.14 11.67
C LEU A 249 8.53 7.44 12.03
N GLY A 250 7.71 7.41 13.10
CA GLY A 250 7.10 8.61 13.68
C GLY A 250 8.13 9.62 14.19
N HIS A 251 9.15 9.16 14.92
CA HIS A 251 10.26 10.01 15.39
C HIS A 251 11.07 10.62 14.24
N ILE A 252 11.28 9.88 13.15
CA ILE A 252 11.94 10.40 11.95
C ILE A 252 11.06 11.45 11.27
N SER A 253 9.76 11.20 11.13
CA SER A 253 8.82 12.21 10.61
C SER A 253 8.90 13.51 11.42
N LEU A 254 8.84 13.43 12.76
CA LEU A 254 8.97 14.58 13.65
C LEU A 254 10.31 15.29 13.51
N TYR A 255 11.40 14.53 13.38
CA TYR A 255 12.73 15.08 13.14
C TYR A 255 12.78 15.87 11.82
N LEU A 256 12.28 15.33 10.71
CA LEU A 256 12.24 16.03 9.43
C LEU A 256 11.36 17.29 9.48
N ARG A 257 10.24 17.21 10.19
CA ARG A 257 9.32 18.34 10.40
C ARG A 257 9.93 19.46 11.22
N SER A 258 10.86 19.16 12.13
CA SER A 258 11.54 20.15 12.95
C SER A 258 12.35 21.18 12.14
N PHE A 259 12.71 20.85 10.89
CA PHE A 259 13.40 21.76 9.98
C PHE A 259 12.45 22.72 9.24
N LEU A 260 11.14 22.49 9.31
CA LEU A 260 10.14 23.32 8.64
C LEU A 260 9.67 24.47 9.54
N LYS A 261 9.63 25.68 8.98
CA LYS A 261 9.01 26.84 9.67
C LYS A 261 7.52 26.63 9.97
N ASN A 262 6.82 25.87 9.13
CA ASN A 262 5.40 25.59 9.24
C ASN A 262 5.13 24.14 8.82
N ASN A 263 4.60 23.32 9.72
CA ASN A 263 4.39 21.90 9.47
C ASN A 263 3.20 21.64 8.52
N PRO A 264 3.32 20.71 7.55
CA PRO A 264 2.16 20.17 6.84
C PRO A 264 1.33 19.28 7.78
N PRO A 265 0.11 18.88 7.40
CA PRO A 265 -0.61 17.81 8.11
C PRO A 265 0.29 16.57 8.27
N THR A 266 0.20 15.92 9.43
CA THR A 266 0.89 14.65 9.69
C THR A 266 0.00 13.49 9.29
N VAL A 267 0.59 12.41 8.79
CA VAL A 267 -0.13 11.15 8.58
C VAL A 267 -0.49 10.61 9.97
N PRO A 268 -1.78 10.44 10.33
CA PRO A 268 -2.19 10.04 11.67
C PRO A 268 -1.49 8.77 12.17
N PHE A 269 -1.26 7.80 11.29
CA PHE A 269 -0.49 6.58 11.59
C PHE A 269 0.90 6.86 12.20
N LEU A 270 1.61 7.90 11.75
CA LEU A 270 2.93 8.27 12.25
C LEU A 270 2.87 9.17 13.50
N ALA A 271 1.72 9.78 13.78
CA ALA A 271 1.53 10.72 14.89
C ALA A 271 0.92 10.05 16.12
N ASP A 272 0.07 9.05 15.92
CA ASP A 272 -0.45 8.22 17.00
C ASP A 272 0.71 7.48 17.67
N GLU A 273 0.65 7.20 18.97
CA GLU A 273 1.59 6.34 19.69
C GLU A 273 1.10 4.88 19.72
N SER A 274 -0.21 4.66 19.52
CA SER A 274 -0.82 3.35 19.46
C SER A 274 -0.28 2.54 18.26
N CYS A 275 -0.10 1.25 18.45
CA CYS A 275 0.38 0.36 17.39
C CYS A 275 -0.80 -0.44 16.83
N PRO A 276 -1.09 -0.41 15.53
CA PRO A 276 -2.27 -1.07 15.01
C PRO A 276 -2.20 -2.60 15.10
N VAL A 277 -1.01 -3.20 15.18
CA VAL A 277 -0.86 -4.66 15.44
C VAL A 277 -1.21 -5.05 16.88
N THR A 278 -1.46 -4.09 17.78
CA THR A 278 -1.91 -4.36 19.17
C THR A 278 -3.39 -4.04 19.37
N MET A 279 -4.11 -3.63 18.32
CA MET A 279 -5.52 -3.22 18.39
C MET A 279 -6.41 -4.25 17.66
N PRO A 280 -7.14 -5.12 18.39
CA PRO A 280 -7.98 -6.16 17.81
C PRO A 280 -9.05 -5.63 16.85
N ASP A 281 -9.59 -4.45 17.11
CA ASP A 281 -10.73 -3.89 16.36
C ASP A 281 -10.33 -3.24 15.03
N LEU A 282 -9.04 -2.94 14.84
CA LEU A 282 -8.45 -2.46 13.57
C LEU A 282 -7.91 -3.61 12.70
N ALA A 283 -7.95 -4.85 13.21
CA ALA A 283 -7.50 -6.04 12.52
C ALA A 283 -8.40 -6.46 11.35
N CYS A 284 -9.54 -5.80 11.15
CA CYS A 284 -10.54 -6.21 10.17
C CYS A 284 -10.14 -6.00 8.69
N TYR A 285 -9.05 -5.28 8.39
CA TYR A 285 -8.68 -4.95 7.01
C TYR A 285 -7.17 -4.93 6.72
N GLY A 286 -6.73 -5.69 5.72
CA GLY A 286 -5.39 -5.60 5.12
C GLY A 286 -4.28 -6.41 5.82
N PRO A 287 -3.01 -5.96 5.84
CA PRO A 287 -1.87 -6.65 6.46
C PRO A 287 -2.07 -7.06 7.91
N LEU A 288 -2.82 -6.25 8.65
CA LEU A 288 -3.17 -6.50 10.04
C LEU A 288 -4.10 -7.72 10.17
N LEU A 289 -5.02 -7.91 9.22
CA LEU A 289 -5.87 -9.10 9.15
C LEU A 289 -5.02 -10.37 8.97
N ARG A 290 -4.01 -10.34 8.08
CA ARG A 290 -3.10 -11.49 7.90
C ARG A 290 -2.24 -11.75 9.13
N ALA A 291 -1.86 -10.69 9.86
CA ALA A 291 -1.09 -10.80 11.09
C ALA A 291 -1.89 -11.44 12.24
N PHE A 292 -3.14 -10.99 12.43
CA PHE A 292 -4.01 -11.47 13.49
C PHE A 292 -4.67 -12.81 13.16
N ASN A 293 -5.04 -13.04 11.90
CA ASN A 293 -5.60 -14.32 11.44
C ASN A 293 -4.53 -15.34 11.12
N LEU A 294 -3.23 -15.03 11.27
CA LEU A 294 -2.16 -16.00 11.04
C LEU A 294 -2.46 -17.31 11.78
N GLY A 295 -2.94 -17.27 13.03
CA GLY A 295 -3.34 -18.48 13.75
C GLY A 295 -4.45 -19.29 13.06
N GLN A 296 -5.51 -18.63 12.57
CA GLN A 296 -6.61 -19.29 11.86
C GLN A 296 -6.17 -19.79 10.47
N ASP A 297 -5.44 -18.97 9.73
CA ASP A 297 -4.93 -19.29 8.41
C ASP A 297 -3.93 -20.45 8.48
N LEU A 298 -3.04 -20.45 9.48
CA LEU A 298 -2.15 -21.58 9.79
C LEU A 298 -2.97 -22.84 10.07
N CYS A 299 -3.98 -22.78 10.94
CA CYS A 299 -4.82 -23.94 11.24
C CYS A 299 -5.53 -24.50 10.00
N VAL A 300 -6.06 -23.64 9.12
CA VAL A 300 -6.71 -24.06 7.86
C VAL A 300 -5.70 -24.68 6.90
N LEU A 301 -4.51 -24.09 6.76
CA LEU A 301 -3.45 -24.62 5.91
C LEU A 301 -2.94 -25.97 6.40
N ILE A 302 -2.80 -26.15 7.71
CA ILE A 302 -2.47 -27.42 8.35
C ILE A 302 -3.52 -28.47 8.00
N GLN A 303 -4.81 -28.18 8.26
CA GLN A 303 -5.91 -29.11 7.96
C GLN A 303 -5.94 -29.49 6.47
N LYS A 304 -5.67 -28.54 5.57
CA LYS A 304 -5.66 -28.79 4.13
C LYS A 304 -4.46 -29.66 3.71
N LYS A 305 -3.27 -29.43 4.28
CA LYS A 305 -2.08 -30.25 4.01
C LYS A 305 -2.25 -31.67 4.52
N ASP A 306 -2.75 -31.85 5.74
CA ASP A 306 -3.02 -33.18 6.32
C ASP A 306 -4.05 -33.95 5.48
N SER A 307 -5.09 -33.26 5.00
CA SER A 307 -6.11 -33.86 4.11
C SER A 307 -5.55 -34.29 2.76
N MET A 308 -4.62 -33.51 2.17
CA MET A 308 -3.97 -33.85 0.90
C MET A 308 -2.97 -35.01 1.05
N THR A 309 -2.29 -35.09 2.19
CA THR A 309 -1.31 -36.16 2.48
C THR A 309 -2.01 -37.49 2.80
N LEU A 310 -3.18 -37.45 3.43
CA LEU A 310 -4.05 -38.62 3.64
C LEU A 310 -4.64 -39.14 2.32
N GLN A 311 -4.97 -38.25 1.37
CA GLN A 311 -5.45 -38.67 0.05
C GLN A 311 -4.36 -39.27 -0.84
N SER A 312 -3.11 -38.79 -0.76
CA SER A 312 -2.00 -39.40 -1.51
C SER A 312 -1.65 -40.79 -0.98
N ASN A 313 -1.68 -41.00 0.34
CA ASN A 313 -1.37 -42.31 0.92
C ASN A 313 -2.47 -43.35 0.71
N SER A 314 -3.73 -42.93 0.48
CA SER A 314 -4.83 -43.84 0.14
C SER A 314 -4.80 -44.35 -1.30
N ILE A 315 -3.99 -43.74 -2.18
CA ILE A 315 -3.85 -44.16 -3.58
C ILE A 315 -2.72 -45.19 -3.72
N ASP A 316 -1.72 -45.15 -2.84
CA ASP A 316 -0.58 -46.08 -2.87
C ASP A 316 -0.83 -47.40 -2.08
N GLU A 317 -1.97 -47.55 -1.38
CA GLU A 317 -2.36 -48.80 -0.71
C GLU A 317 -3.36 -49.67 -1.52
N GLU A 318 -3.66 -49.29 -2.77
CA GLU A 318 -4.52 -50.05 -3.72
C GLU A 318 -3.77 -50.63 -4.94
N GLU A 319 -2.44 -50.80 -4.89
CA GLU A 319 -1.68 -51.64 -5.86
C GLU A 319 -1.19 -52.98 -5.28
#